data_AF-A0A661VUE2-F1
#
_entry.id   AF-A0A661VUE2-F1
#
_cell.length_a   1.000
_cell.length_b   1.000
_cell.length_c   1.000
_cell.angle_alpha   90.00
_cell.angle_beta   90.00
_cell.angle_gamma   90.00
#
_symmetry.space_group_name_H-M   'P 1'
#
loop_
_entity.id
_entity.type
_entity.pdbx_description
1 polymer ?
#
loop_
_entity_poly.entity_id
_entity_poly.type
_entity_poly.pdbx_seq_one_letter_code
_entity_poly.pdbx_strand_id
1 'polypeptide(L)'
;MPTPKDEHRRWLIGAIAIGLTGLITLLFILFLQEGFRRAIAIPIIQAYYRLWFYLSLLPQYLIWLVPVLVMAAFLFGSYFRAIGSLPREGEGTEKRAEEGDDPLRSLAIAIARARRRPFYRRMIVRELGKTAVRIIAKREGISLAAARERFEDGSWCTDSEVLDLFARARAPAGLNVYEFESKLEKAISVLERLEQGV
;
A
#
# COMPACT_ATOMS: atom_id res chain seq x y z
N MET A 1 -64.53 -47.74 -13.23
CA MET A 1 -63.89 -47.97 -14.54
C MET A 1 -64.08 -46.72 -15.39
N PRO A 2 -63.00 -46.04 -15.81
CA PRO A 2 -63.11 -44.88 -16.71
C PRO A 2 -63.66 -45.32 -18.08
N THR A 3 -64.52 -44.51 -18.69
CA THR A 3 -65.10 -44.83 -20.00
C THR A 3 -64.15 -44.39 -21.12
N PRO A 4 -64.12 -45.06 -22.29
CA PRO A 4 -63.21 -44.71 -23.39
C PRO A 4 -63.35 -43.27 -23.90
N LYS A 5 -64.51 -42.63 -23.65
CA LYS A 5 -64.72 -41.20 -23.93
C LYS A 5 -63.91 -40.27 -23.02
N ASP A 6 -63.61 -40.69 -21.80
CA ASP A 6 -62.84 -39.91 -20.83
C ASP A 6 -61.36 -39.84 -21.20
N GLU A 7 -60.84 -40.88 -21.84
CA GLU A 7 -59.44 -40.95 -22.28
C GLU A 7 -59.17 -39.99 -23.45
N HIS A 8 -60.02 -39.99 -24.48
CA HIS A 8 -59.91 -39.04 -25.59
C HIS A 8 -60.00 -37.59 -25.13
N ARG A 9 -60.90 -37.29 -24.18
CA ARG A 9 -61.04 -35.94 -23.64
C ARG A 9 -59.79 -35.49 -22.88
N ARG A 10 -59.14 -36.38 -22.13
CA ARG A 10 -57.88 -36.10 -21.42
C ARG A 10 -56.73 -35.83 -22.41
N TRP A 11 -56.62 -36.62 -23.47
CA TRP A 11 -55.61 -36.38 -24.51
C TRP A 11 -55.83 -35.05 -25.25
N LEU A 12 -57.08 -34.73 -25.59
CA LEU A 12 -57.43 -33.43 -26.20
C LEU A 12 -57.07 -32.27 -25.28
N ILE A 13 -57.43 -32.34 -23.99
CA ILE A 13 -57.09 -31.29 -23.02
C ILE A 13 -55.56 -31.17 -22.88
N GLY A 14 -54.84 -32.29 -22.82
CA GLY A 14 -53.38 -32.29 -22.75
C GLY A 14 -52.73 -31.66 -23.98
N ALA A 15 -53.18 -32.02 -25.18
CA ALA A 15 -52.68 -31.44 -26.43
C ALA A 15 -52.95 -29.94 -26.53
N ILE A 16 -54.13 -29.49 -26.13
CA ILE A 16 -54.49 -28.06 -26.09
C ILE A 16 -53.62 -27.32 -25.06
N ALA A 17 -53.43 -27.87 -23.87
CA ALA A 17 -52.61 -27.25 -22.83
C ALA A 17 -51.15 -27.10 -23.25
N ILE A 18 -50.57 -28.11 -23.90
CA ILE A 18 -49.21 -28.05 -24.44
C ILE A 18 -49.12 -27.00 -25.56
N GLY A 19 -50.07 -27.01 -26.50
CA GLY A 19 -50.13 -26.02 -27.58
C GLY A 19 -50.23 -24.59 -27.05
N LEU A 20 -51.09 -24.36 -26.05
CA LEU A 20 -51.26 -23.05 -25.43
C LEU A 20 -50.00 -22.59 -24.69
N THR A 21 -49.36 -23.50 -23.96
CA THR A 21 -48.10 -23.21 -23.24
C THR A 21 -46.98 -22.85 -24.21
N GLY A 22 -46.86 -23.61 -25.31
CA GLY A 22 -45.90 -23.32 -26.37
C GLY A 22 -46.14 -21.95 -27.00
N LEU A 23 -47.40 -21.61 -27.29
CA LEU A 23 -47.77 -20.33 -27.88
C LEU A 23 -47.45 -19.15 -26.94
N ILE A 24 -47.79 -19.26 -25.64
CA ILE A 24 -47.49 -18.22 -24.65
C ILE A 24 -45.99 -18.03 -24.50
N THR A 25 -45.24 -19.13 -24.43
CA THR A 25 -43.77 -19.08 -24.32
C THR A 25 -43.15 -18.40 -25.55
N LEU A 26 -43.62 -18.75 -26.74
CA LEU A 26 -43.15 -18.14 -27.99
C LEU A 26 -43.45 -16.64 -28.03
N LEU A 27 -44.66 -16.23 -27.69
CA LEU A 27 -45.05 -14.82 -27.63
C LEU A 27 -44.23 -14.05 -26.60
N PHE A 28 -43.96 -14.66 -25.44
CA PHE A 28 -43.14 -14.06 -24.40
C PHE A 28 -41.69 -13.84 -24.86
N ILE A 29 -41.08 -14.83 -25.53
CA ILE A 29 -39.72 -14.71 -26.06
C ILE A 29 -39.65 -13.60 -27.13
N LEU A 30 -40.61 -13.56 -28.06
CA LEU A 30 -40.64 -12.54 -29.10
C LEU A 30 -40.83 -11.13 -28.52
N PHE A 31 -41.72 -10.98 -27.54
CA PHE A 31 -41.95 -9.70 -26.88
C PHE A 31 -40.72 -9.26 -26.06
N LEU A 32 -40.09 -10.19 -25.34
CA LEU A 32 -38.87 -9.92 -24.58
C LEU A 32 -37.70 -9.54 -25.50
N GLN A 33 -37.57 -10.20 -26.65
CA GLN A 33 -36.55 -9.89 -27.64
C GLN A 33 -36.73 -8.50 -28.24
N GLU A 34 -37.94 -8.12 -28.62
CA GLU A 34 -38.21 -6.79 -29.17
C GLU A 34 -38.08 -5.70 -28.09
N GLY A 35 -38.53 -6.00 -26.87
CA GLY A 35 -38.34 -5.14 -25.69
C GLY A 35 -36.86 -4.91 -25.41
N PHE A 36 -36.07 -5.98 -25.33
CA PHE A 36 -34.62 -5.92 -25.15
C PHE A 36 -33.94 -5.15 -26.28
N ARG A 37 -34.30 -5.44 -27.53
CA ARG A 37 -33.73 -4.76 -28.70
C ARG A 37 -33.99 -3.26 -28.66
N ARG A 38 -35.21 -2.82 -28.35
CA ARG A 38 -35.57 -1.39 -28.29
C ARG A 38 -35.03 -0.68 -27.07
N ALA A 39 -35.12 -1.31 -25.90
CA ALA A 39 -34.73 -0.69 -24.64
C ALA A 39 -33.21 -0.71 -24.41
N ILE A 40 -32.49 -1.68 -24.97
CA ILE A 40 -31.07 -1.89 -24.67
C ILE A 40 -30.22 -1.87 -25.94
N ALA A 41 -30.49 -2.72 -26.92
CA ALA A 41 -29.59 -2.86 -28.07
C ALA A 41 -29.51 -1.58 -28.92
N ILE A 42 -30.65 -1.00 -29.32
CA ILE A 42 -30.71 0.23 -30.11
C ILE A 42 -30.01 1.41 -29.41
N PRO A 43 -30.30 1.73 -28.12
CA PRO A 43 -29.64 2.86 -27.47
C PRO A 43 -28.14 2.64 -27.31
N ILE A 44 -27.68 1.41 -27.04
CA ILE A 44 -26.23 1.11 -26.99
C ILE A 44 -25.58 1.34 -28.36
N ILE A 45 -26.18 0.83 -29.42
CA ILE A 45 -25.68 1.01 -30.79
C ILE A 45 -25.63 2.50 -31.14
N GLN A 46 -26.68 3.26 -30.83
CA GLN A 46 -26.71 4.71 -31.06
C GLN A 46 -25.65 5.45 -30.23
N ALA A 47 -25.47 5.07 -28.96
CA ALA A 47 -24.45 5.65 -28.10
C ALA A 47 -23.05 5.37 -28.65
N TYR A 48 -22.79 4.15 -29.11
CA TYR A 48 -21.53 3.77 -29.77
C TYR A 48 -21.26 4.61 -31.01
N TYR A 49 -22.24 4.74 -31.92
CA TYR A 49 -22.06 5.54 -33.13
C TYR A 49 -21.86 7.03 -32.84
N ARG A 50 -22.57 7.59 -31.84
CA ARG A 50 -22.35 8.98 -31.41
C ARG A 50 -20.95 9.16 -30.84
N LEU A 51 -20.52 8.26 -29.95
CA LEU A 51 -19.18 8.29 -29.37
C LEU A 51 -18.11 8.22 -30.47
N TRP A 52 -18.27 7.29 -31.41
CA TRP A 52 -17.38 7.14 -32.56
C TRP A 52 -17.34 8.41 -33.42
N PHE A 53 -18.51 9.01 -33.70
CA PHE A 53 -18.60 10.25 -34.44
C PHE A 53 -17.85 11.39 -33.73
N TYR A 54 -18.07 11.57 -32.42
CA TYR A 54 -17.31 12.56 -31.65
C TYR A 54 -15.81 12.27 -31.67
N LEU A 55 -15.39 11.02 -31.47
CA LEU A 55 -13.99 10.60 -31.57
C LEU A 55 -13.38 10.89 -32.95
N SER A 56 -14.14 10.72 -34.04
CA SER A 56 -13.67 11.04 -35.40
C SER A 56 -13.57 12.55 -35.68
N LEU A 57 -14.34 13.36 -34.96
CA LEU A 57 -14.26 14.82 -35.01
C LEU A 57 -13.14 15.37 -34.15
N LEU A 58 -12.61 14.61 -33.18
CA LEU A 58 -11.48 15.03 -32.39
C LEU A 58 -10.26 15.18 -33.32
N PRO A 59 -9.61 16.34 -33.31
CA PRO A 59 -8.34 16.52 -34.00
C PRO A 59 -7.34 15.43 -33.61
N GLN A 60 -6.61 14.91 -34.60
CA GLN A 60 -5.73 13.76 -34.44
C GLN A 60 -4.74 13.92 -33.27
N TYR A 61 -4.30 15.14 -32.97
CA TYR A 61 -3.41 15.42 -31.84
C TYR A 61 -4.03 15.15 -30.46
N LEU A 62 -5.36 15.31 -30.27
CA LEU A 62 -6.02 15.01 -29.00
C LEU A 62 -6.13 13.49 -28.76
N ILE A 63 -6.30 12.71 -29.83
CA ILE A 63 -6.27 11.25 -29.74
C ILE A 63 -4.89 10.77 -29.28
N TRP A 64 -3.82 11.39 -29.79
CA TRP A 64 -2.45 11.10 -29.37
C TRP A 64 -2.07 11.65 -28.00
N LEU A 65 -2.74 12.69 -27.53
CA LEU A 65 -2.47 13.30 -26.24
C LEU A 65 -2.72 12.33 -25.08
N VAL A 66 -3.72 11.46 -25.20
CA VAL A 66 -4.04 10.44 -24.17
C VAL A 66 -2.91 9.42 -23.99
N PRO A 67 -2.46 8.67 -25.02
CA PRO A 67 -1.34 7.72 -24.86
C PRO A 67 -0.03 8.44 -24.51
N VAL A 68 0.20 9.65 -25.02
CA VAL A 68 1.38 10.45 -24.64
C VAL A 68 1.34 10.79 -23.16
N LEU A 69 0.21 11.22 -22.60
CA LEU A 69 0.06 11.48 -21.17
C LEU A 69 0.24 10.22 -20.33
N VAL A 70 -0.34 9.09 -20.76
CA VAL A 70 -0.18 7.81 -20.06
C VAL A 70 1.28 7.39 -20.04
N MET A 71 1.97 7.46 -21.18
CA MET A 71 3.39 7.14 -21.28
C MET A 71 4.24 8.12 -20.48
N ALA A 72 3.94 9.41 -20.53
CA ALA A 72 4.61 10.43 -19.73
C ALA A 72 4.42 10.17 -18.24
N ALA A 73 3.20 9.88 -17.78
CA ALA A 73 2.94 9.54 -16.37
C ALA A 73 3.66 8.26 -15.93
N PHE A 74 3.75 7.25 -16.81
CA PHE A 74 4.48 6.02 -16.53
C PHE A 74 5.99 6.27 -16.43
N LEU A 75 6.55 7.06 -17.36
CA LEU A 75 7.95 7.50 -17.34
C LEU A 75 8.25 8.38 -16.15
N PHE A 76 7.35 9.29 -15.77
CA PHE A 76 7.51 10.14 -14.60
C PHE A 76 7.44 9.32 -13.31
N GLY A 77 6.52 8.37 -13.24
CA GLY A 77 6.39 7.44 -12.12
C GLY A 77 7.63 6.55 -11.99
N SER A 78 8.18 6.04 -13.10
CA SER A 78 9.40 5.24 -13.10
C SER A 78 10.62 6.09 -12.76
N TYR A 79 10.70 7.32 -13.25
CA TYR A 79 11.75 8.29 -12.93
C TYR A 79 11.75 8.66 -11.44
N PHE A 80 10.60 8.93 -10.84
CA PHE A 80 10.49 9.17 -9.40
C PHE A 80 10.85 7.93 -8.58
N ARG A 81 10.48 6.74 -9.05
CA ARG A 81 10.85 5.48 -8.41
C ARG A 81 12.36 5.24 -8.49
N ALA A 82 12.96 5.56 -9.64
CA ALA A 82 14.39 5.45 -9.90
C ALA A 82 15.21 6.47 -9.09
N ILE A 83 14.75 7.72 -8.97
CA ILE A 83 15.35 8.73 -8.08
C ILE A 83 15.20 8.33 -6.62
N GLY A 84 14.06 7.75 -6.23
CA GLY A 84 13.88 7.21 -4.88
C GLY A 84 14.82 6.06 -4.53
N SER A 85 15.38 5.37 -5.55
CA SER A 85 16.30 4.24 -5.40
C SER A 85 17.74 4.51 -5.82
N LEU A 86 18.06 5.72 -6.32
CA LEU A 86 19.43 6.11 -6.63
C LEU A 86 20.20 6.25 -5.31
N PRO A 87 21.33 5.54 -5.11
CA PRO A 87 22.23 5.87 -4.03
C PRO A 87 22.64 7.32 -4.23
N ARG A 88 22.34 8.14 -3.24
CA ARG A 88 22.59 9.58 -3.24
C ARG A 88 24.10 9.81 -3.20
N GLU A 89 24.77 9.62 -4.34
CA GLU A 89 26.13 10.13 -4.55
C GLU A 89 26.04 11.65 -4.59
N GLY A 90 26.50 12.29 -3.52
CA GLY A 90 26.71 13.74 -3.49
C GLY A 90 25.51 14.59 -3.11
N GLU A 91 25.09 14.53 -1.84
CA GLU A 91 24.70 15.76 -1.13
C GLU A 91 25.74 16.03 -0.03
N GLY A 92 27.00 16.04 -0.45
CA GLY A 92 28.01 16.94 0.11
C GLY A 92 27.74 18.34 -0.44
N THR A 93 26.70 19.00 0.07
CA THR A 93 26.70 20.46 0.10
C THR A 93 26.68 20.81 1.57
N GLU A 94 27.89 20.85 2.13
CA GLU A 94 28.22 21.63 3.30
C GLU A 94 27.57 23.01 3.14
N LYS A 95 26.40 23.19 3.77
CA LYS A 95 26.01 24.51 4.21
C LYS A 95 27.00 24.87 5.30
N ARG A 96 28.04 25.57 4.86
CA ARG A 96 28.93 26.45 5.58
C ARG A 96 28.42 26.75 6.99
N ALA A 97 29.26 26.39 7.95
CA ALA A 97 29.20 26.83 9.32
C ALA A 97 29.21 28.37 9.38
N GLU A 98 28.09 28.93 9.81
CA GLU A 98 27.93 30.18 10.55
C GLU A 98 26.79 29.81 11.52
N GLU A 99 26.96 29.57 12.82
CA GLU A 99 27.70 30.26 13.88
C GLU A 99 27.76 29.32 15.10
N GLY A 100 28.93 29.24 15.74
CA GLY A 100 29.07 28.83 17.14
C GLY A 100 29.32 27.34 17.39
N ASP A 101 30.60 27.01 17.57
CA ASP A 101 31.14 25.75 18.11
C ASP A 101 30.50 25.37 19.45
N ASP A 102 29.40 24.64 19.40
CA ASP A 102 29.00 23.82 20.55
C ASP A 102 28.37 22.51 20.05
N PRO A 103 29.11 21.38 20.13
CA PRO A 103 28.63 20.05 19.77
C PRO A 103 27.33 19.68 20.49
N LEU A 104 27.09 20.25 21.68
CA LEU A 104 25.85 20.08 22.43
C LEU A 104 24.67 20.81 21.77
N ARG A 105 24.91 21.95 21.13
CA ARG A 105 23.89 22.76 20.45
C ARG A 105 23.46 22.14 19.14
N SER A 106 24.38 21.51 18.39
CA SER A 106 24.04 20.75 17.20
C SER A 106 23.22 19.48 17.54
N LEU A 107 23.53 18.83 18.67
CA LEU A 107 22.76 17.71 19.21
C LEU A 107 21.35 18.15 19.66
N ALA A 108 21.24 19.28 20.37
CA ALA A 108 19.97 19.86 20.79
C ALA A 108 19.05 20.24 19.60
N ILE A 109 19.63 20.79 18.53
CA ILE A 109 18.90 21.11 17.29
C ILE A 109 18.44 19.83 16.57
N ALA A 110 19.26 18.77 16.58
CA ALA A 110 18.88 17.48 16.03
C ALA A 110 17.75 16.82 16.82
N ILE A 111 17.77 16.89 18.15
CA ILE A 111 16.69 16.42 19.05
C ILE A 111 15.40 17.23 18.79
N ALA A 112 15.51 18.55 18.68
CA ALA A 112 14.36 19.41 18.37
C ALA A 112 13.73 19.10 16.99
N ARG A 113 14.54 18.72 15.98
CA ARG A 113 14.06 18.32 14.65
C ARG A 113 13.53 16.88 14.60
N ALA A 114 14.03 15.97 15.44
CA ALA A 114 13.53 14.60 15.57
C ALA A 114 12.07 14.54 16.04
N ARG A 115 11.63 15.58 16.75
CA ARG A 115 10.25 15.73 17.19
C ARG A 115 9.25 15.74 16.03
N ARG A 116 9.60 16.37 14.89
CA ARG A 116 8.67 16.60 13.76
C ARG A 116 8.84 15.66 12.56
N ARG A 117 9.97 14.97 12.39
CA ARG A 117 10.20 14.12 11.20
C ARG A 117 10.56 12.68 11.54
N PRO A 118 9.82 11.68 11.00
CA PRO A 118 10.07 10.26 11.27
C PRO A 118 11.44 9.78 10.76
N PHE A 119 12.04 10.48 9.79
CA PHE A 119 13.38 10.21 9.29
C PHE A 119 14.46 10.34 10.38
N TYR A 120 14.45 11.44 11.14
CA TYR A 120 15.45 11.65 12.19
C TYR A 120 15.29 10.69 13.36
N ARG A 121 14.06 10.25 13.67
CA ARG A 121 13.82 9.19 14.66
C ARG A 121 14.46 7.86 14.25
N ARG A 122 14.32 7.47 12.96
CA ARG A 122 15.02 6.29 12.42
C ARG A 122 16.53 6.44 12.52
N MET A 123 17.06 7.62 12.20
CA MET A 123 18.49 7.90 12.28
C MET A 123 19.01 7.74 13.73
N ILE A 124 18.32 8.32 14.71
CA ILE A 124 18.68 8.21 16.13
C ILE A 124 18.70 6.75 16.59
N VAL A 125 17.62 6.00 16.31
CA VAL A 125 17.56 4.58 16.74
C VAL A 125 18.62 3.73 16.04
N ARG A 126 18.94 4.03 14.78
CA ARG A 126 20.01 3.33 14.05
C ARG A 126 21.38 3.58 14.65
N GLU A 127 21.71 4.82 14.99
CA GLU A 127 22.99 5.14 15.65
C GLU A 127 23.05 4.54 17.06
N LEU A 128 21.96 4.61 17.81
CA LEU A 128 21.85 3.99 19.13
C LEU A 128 22.04 2.46 19.06
N GLY A 129 21.48 1.81 18.05
CA GLY A 129 21.67 0.37 17.82
C GLY A 129 23.12 0.00 17.50
N LYS A 130 23.86 0.82 16.74
CA LYS A 130 25.30 0.60 16.53
C LYS A 130 26.08 0.71 17.83
N THR A 131 25.74 1.69 18.68
CA THR A 131 26.37 1.85 20.00
C THR A 131 26.06 0.66 20.89
N ALA A 132 24.81 0.19 20.92
CA ALA A 132 24.41 -1.00 21.66
C ALA A 132 25.23 -2.24 21.27
N VAL A 133 25.38 -2.51 19.97
CA VAL A 133 26.19 -3.64 19.48
C VAL A 133 27.65 -3.53 19.93
N ARG A 134 28.24 -2.31 19.93
CA ARG A 134 29.60 -2.11 20.42
C ARG A 134 29.73 -2.34 21.93
N ILE A 135 28.74 -1.89 22.71
CA ILE A 135 28.71 -2.10 24.17
C ILE A 135 28.63 -3.61 24.46
N ILE A 136 27.73 -4.33 23.79
CA ILE A 136 27.59 -5.80 23.93
C ILE A 136 28.90 -6.51 23.58
N ALA A 137 29.51 -6.18 22.43
CA ALA A 137 30.79 -6.77 22.01
C ALA A 137 31.90 -6.54 23.03
N LYS A 138 32.00 -5.32 23.56
CA LYS A 138 33.01 -4.94 24.55
C LYS A 138 32.78 -5.64 25.90
N ARG A 139 31.54 -5.74 26.35
CA ARG A 139 31.18 -6.34 27.65
C ARG A 139 31.38 -7.84 27.67
N GLU A 140 30.95 -8.53 26.60
CA GLU A 140 30.98 -9.98 26.52
C GLU A 140 32.29 -10.52 25.91
N GLY A 141 33.16 -9.65 25.41
CA GLY A 141 34.43 -10.03 24.78
C GLY A 141 34.24 -10.80 23.47
N ILE A 142 33.10 -10.61 22.80
CA ILE A 142 32.74 -11.32 21.56
C ILE A 142 33.00 -10.47 20.32
N SER A 143 33.02 -11.12 19.16
CA SER A 143 33.15 -10.42 17.88
C SER A 143 31.95 -9.51 17.61
N LEU A 144 32.14 -8.42 16.85
CA LEU A 144 31.06 -7.52 16.46
C LEU A 144 29.93 -8.23 15.70
N ALA A 145 30.25 -9.30 14.95
CA ALA A 145 29.27 -10.12 14.25
C ALA A 145 28.37 -10.89 15.21
N ALA A 146 28.97 -11.56 16.21
CA ALA A 146 28.23 -12.28 17.25
C ALA A 146 27.41 -11.33 18.14
N ALA A 147 27.94 -10.15 18.47
CA ALA A 147 27.21 -9.12 19.22
C ALA A 147 26.01 -8.59 18.44
N ARG A 148 26.12 -8.50 17.12
CA ARG A 148 25.00 -8.10 16.25
C ARG A 148 23.92 -9.17 16.19
N GLU A 149 24.29 -10.44 16.06
CA GLU A 149 23.34 -11.55 16.11
C GLU A 149 22.57 -11.55 17.43
N ARG A 150 23.28 -11.40 18.55
CA ARG A 150 22.68 -11.28 19.89
C ARG A 150 21.78 -10.05 20.04
N PHE A 151 22.17 -8.93 19.43
CA PHE A 151 21.36 -7.71 19.40
C PHE A 151 20.05 -7.92 18.62
N GLU A 152 20.10 -8.61 17.49
CA GLU A 152 18.94 -8.91 16.63
C GLU A 152 18.01 -9.96 17.23
N ASP A 153 18.57 -10.93 17.97
CA ASP A 153 17.83 -11.93 18.75
C ASP A 153 17.14 -11.34 20.00
N GLY A 154 17.64 -10.20 20.50
CA GLY A 154 17.06 -9.50 21.64
C GLY A 154 17.43 -10.07 23.01
N SER A 155 18.23 -11.14 23.06
CA SER A 155 18.68 -11.81 24.30
C SER A 155 19.62 -10.98 25.17
N TRP A 156 20.00 -9.78 24.73
CA TRP A 156 20.83 -8.82 25.47
C TRP A 156 20.03 -7.94 26.45
N CYS A 157 18.71 -7.88 26.33
CA CYS A 157 17.86 -7.00 27.14
C CYS A 157 16.60 -7.73 27.62
N THR A 158 16.27 -7.58 28.90
CA THR A 158 15.02 -8.11 29.49
C THR A 158 13.85 -7.12 29.35
N ASP A 159 14.13 -5.85 29.05
CA ASP A 159 13.09 -4.82 28.93
C ASP A 159 12.42 -4.87 27.54
N SER A 160 11.18 -5.37 27.53
CA SER A 160 10.37 -5.50 26.32
C SER A 160 10.09 -4.16 25.61
N GLU A 161 10.07 -3.02 26.31
CA GLU A 161 9.82 -1.72 25.69
C GLU A 161 11.04 -1.25 24.87
N VAL A 162 12.24 -1.55 25.35
CA VAL A 162 13.50 -1.23 24.67
C VAL A 162 13.67 -2.12 23.43
N LEU A 163 13.35 -3.41 23.55
CA LEU A 163 13.32 -4.32 22.41
C LEU A 163 12.32 -3.87 21.33
N ASP A 164 11.12 -3.44 21.74
CA ASP A 164 10.09 -2.92 20.82
C ASP A 164 10.56 -1.65 20.09
N LEU A 165 11.31 -0.76 20.75
CA LEU A 165 11.90 0.43 20.12
C LEU A 165 12.85 0.05 18.97
N PHE A 166 13.76 -0.91 19.21
CA PHE A 166 14.73 -1.34 18.20
C PHE A 166 14.10 -2.21 17.10
N ALA A 167 13.10 -3.03 17.42
CA ALA A 167 12.33 -3.78 16.42
C ALA A 167 11.57 -2.83 15.46
N ARG A 168 10.93 -1.80 16.00
CA ARG A 168 10.18 -0.78 15.22
C ARG A 168 11.08 0.18 14.46
N ALA A 169 12.39 0.20 14.69
CA ALA A 169 13.33 1.03 13.94
C ALA A 169 13.29 0.76 12.43
N ARG A 170 12.89 -0.46 12.03
CA ARG A 170 12.67 -0.84 10.63
C ARG A 170 11.41 -0.18 10.02
N ALA A 171 10.43 0.26 10.82
CA ALA A 171 9.21 0.95 10.37
C ALA A 171 8.51 1.82 11.46
N PRO A 172 9.09 2.94 11.92
CA PRO A 172 8.54 3.75 13.02
C PRO A 172 7.38 4.68 12.61
N ALA A 173 6.59 4.31 11.61
CA ALA A 173 5.54 5.18 11.06
C ALA A 173 4.38 5.46 12.04
N GLY A 174 4.27 4.71 13.15
CA GLY A 174 3.14 4.79 14.07
C GLY A 174 3.43 5.26 15.50
N LEU A 175 4.67 5.63 15.86
CA LEU A 175 4.96 6.08 17.24
C LEU A 175 4.64 7.58 17.43
N ASN A 176 3.87 7.89 18.47
CA ASN A 176 3.69 9.27 18.90
C ASN A 176 5.04 9.85 19.37
N VAL A 177 5.20 11.17 19.29
CA VAL A 177 6.39 11.92 19.71
C VAL A 177 6.77 11.58 21.15
N TYR A 178 5.79 11.66 22.06
CA TYR A 178 6.00 11.47 23.50
C TYR A 178 6.38 10.02 23.83
N GLU A 179 5.76 9.06 23.15
CA GLU A 179 6.11 7.64 23.30
C GLU A 179 7.53 7.35 22.80
N PHE A 180 7.94 8.01 21.71
CA PHE A 180 9.30 7.87 21.19
C PHE A 180 10.34 8.44 22.15
N GLU A 181 10.11 9.63 22.69
CA GLU A 181 11.01 10.27 23.66
C GLU A 181 11.14 9.42 24.93
N SER A 182 10.02 8.95 25.50
CA SER A 182 10.04 8.11 26.70
C SER A 182 10.75 6.78 26.48
N LYS A 183 10.51 6.10 25.34
CA LYS A 183 11.22 4.86 25.01
C LYS A 183 12.70 5.08 24.74
N LEU A 184 13.07 6.21 24.13
CA LEU A 184 14.45 6.57 23.88
C LEU A 184 15.22 6.80 25.20
N GLU A 185 14.62 7.52 26.14
CA GLU A 185 15.20 7.75 27.47
C GLU A 185 15.41 6.43 28.22
N LYS A 186 14.40 5.53 28.20
CA LYS A 186 14.54 4.17 28.75
C LYS A 186 15.67 3.40 28.07
N ALA A 187 15.74 3.41 26.73
CA ALA A 187 16.79 2.71 26.00
C ALA A 187 18.19 3.23 26.34
N ILE A 188 18.38 4.54 26.48
CA ILE A 188 19.65 5.16 26.90
C ILE A 188 20.00 4.69 28.32
N SER A 189 19.07 4.75 29.26
CA SER A 189 19.34 4.32 30.65
C SER A 189 19.70 2.83 30.78
N VAL A 190 19.16 1.97 29.92
CA VAL A 190 19.48 0.55 29.88
C VAL A 190 20.87 0.34 29.27
N LEU A 191 21.20 1.05 28.20
CA LEU A 191 22.53 0.97 27.59
C LEU A 191 23.62 1.51 28.50
N GLU A 192 23.35 2.56 29.27
CA GLU A 192 24.26 3.10 30.27
C GLU A 192 24.52 2.09 31.40
N ARG A 193 23.47 1.44 31.92
CA ARG A 193 23.62 0.36 32.91
C ARG A 193 24.43 -0.81 32.36
N LEU A 194 24.15 -1.22 31.13
CA LEU A 194 24.90 -2.25 30.43
C LEU A 194 26.38 -1.90 30.25
N GLU A 195 26.70 -0.63 29.96
CA GLU A 195 28.07 -0.14 29.87
C GLU A 195 28.78 -0.12 31.23
N GLN A 196 28.07 0.27 32.29
CA GLN A 196 28.57 0.29 33.67
C GLN A 196 28.67 -1.10 34.30
N GLY A 197 28.11 -2.13 33.67
CA GLY A 197 28.18 -3.52 34.12
C GLY A 197 27.20 -3.89 35.22
N VAL A 198 26.16 -3.08 35.44
CA VAL A 198 25.09 -3.28 36.44
C VAL A 198 23.90 -4.02 35.83
#